data_AF-A0A954KVY1-F1
#
_entry.id   AF-A0A954KVY1-F1
#
_cell.length_a   1.000
_cell.length_b   1.000
_cell.length_c   1.000
_cell.angle_alpha   90.00
_cell.angle_beta   90.00
_cell.angle_gamma   90.00
#
_symmetry.space_group_name_H-M   'P 1'
#
loop_
_entity.id
_entity.type
_entity.pdbx_description
1 polymer ?
#
loop_
_entity_poly.entity_id
_entity_poly.type
_entity_poly.pdbx_seq_one_letter_code
_entity_poly.pdbx_strand_id
1 'polypeptide(L)'
;MKRSEHLQRLRKMLQQVTPESSLESMSGGSNLESMGLDEQELDLAKSGLESLTASGTRDLEDDSLSEDEQNVLEAIILPRERPVVNIINDTFDVPPAPWKHFGKGQLKKNLESVIPSIGRVEVPDHPQIPYAGTGFVVGPNLMMTNRHVAEIFAVGLGSKKLAFKPGQTAGVDFKREIVPTGGDPVILTVEKVMM
;
A
#
# COMPACT_ATOMS: atom_id res chain seq x y z
N MET A 1 -8.51 -19.35 2.16
CA MET A 1 -7.32 -19.79 1.42
C MET A 1 -6.47 -20.59 2.38
N LYS A 2 -5.97 -21.77 2.00
CA LYS A 2 -5.07 -22.54 2.88
C LYS A 2 -3.69 -21.87 2.91
N ARG A 3 -2.93 -22.01 4.01
CA ARG A 3 -1.64 -21.32 4.19
C ARG A 3 -0.62 -21.76 3.12
N SER A 4 -0.52 -23.05 2.83
CA SER A 4 0.24 -23.63 1.73
C SER A 4 -0.06 -23.02 0.35
N GLU A 5 -1.34 -22.79 0.03
CA GLU A 5 -1.72 -22.09 -1.22
C GLU A 5 -1.20 -20.64 -1.24
N HIS A 6 -1.20 -19.96 -0.09
CA HIS A 6 -0.60 -18.63 0.06
C HIS A 6 0.90 -18.67 -0.23
N LEU A 7 1.63 -19.57 0.43
CA LEU A 7 3.08 -19.68 0.32
C LEU A 7 3.52 -20.02 -1.11
N GLN A 8 2.79 -20.90 -1.80
CA GLN A 8 3.03 -21.19 -3.22
C GLN A 8 2.84 -19.95 -4.10
N ARG A 9 1.80 -19.13 -3.82
CA ARG A 9 1.58 -17.88 -4.54
C ARG A 9 2.68 -16.86 -4.28
N LEU A 10 3.12 -16.73 -3.04
CA LEU A 10 4.22 -15.84 -2.64
C LEU A 10 5.52 -16.21 -3.37
N ARG A 11 5.86 -17.51 -3.38
CA ARG A 11 7.00 -18.05 -4.13
C ARG A 11 6.92 -17.69 -5.62
N LYS A 12 5.76 -17.87 -6.24
CA LYS A 12 5.55 -17.56 -7.65
C LYS A 12 5.74 -16.07 -7.95
N MET A 13 5.28 -15.19 -7.05
CA MET A 13 5.47 -13.75 -7.18
C MET A 13 6.95 -13.37 -7.05
N LEU A 14 7.68 -13.91 -6.07
CA LEU A 14 9.13 -13.69 -5.93
C LEU A 14 9.91 -14.11 -7.18
N GLN A 15 9.52 -15.21 -7.82
CA GLN A 15 10.11 -15.67 -9.08
C GLN A 15 9.83 -14.73 -10.28
N GLN A 16 8.71 -13.99 -10.26
CA GLN A 16 8.40 -12.99 -11.29
C GLN A 16 9.19 -11.70 -11.07
N VAL A 17 9.48 -11.39 -9.81
CA VAL A 17 10.18 -10.17 -9.38
C VAL A 17 11.69 -10.32 -9.52
N THR A 18 12.25 -11.53 -9.55
CA THR A 18 13.69 -11.74 -9.75
C THR A 18 14.01 -11.84 -11.26
N PRO A 19 14.86 -10.95 -11.82
CA PRO A 19 15.35 -11.14 -13.19
C PRO A 19 16.19 -12.42 -13.26
N GLU A 20 16.24 -13.08 -14.43
CA GLU A 20 16.86 -14.40 -14.67
C GLU A 20 18.23 -14.60 -13.97
N SER A 21 18.21 -15.07 -12.72
CA SER A 21 19.26 -15.82 -11.98
C SER A 21 18.92 -15.90 -10.49
N SER A 22 18.12 -16.91 -10.16
CA SER A 22 17.94 -17.60 -8.87
C SER A 22 17.58 -16.76 -7.63
N LEU A 23 16.60 -17.20 -6.84
CA LEU A 23 16.28 -16.65 -5.49
C LEU A 23 17.53 -16.53 -4.60
N GLU A 24 18.54 -17.36 -4.87
CA GLU A 24 19.88 -17.37 -4.26
C GLU A 24 20.65 -16.06 -4.43
N SER A 25 20.38 -15.27 -5.47
CA SER A 25 21.05 -13.97 -5.67
C SER A 25 20.49 -12.88 -4.75
N MET A 26 19.23 -13.01 -4.32
CA MET A 26 18.60 -12.07 -3.38
C MET A 26 19.01 -12.35 -1.93
N SER A 27 19.36 -13.58 -1.56
CA SER A 27 19.84 -13.86 -0.18
C SER A 27 21.19 -13.22 0.10
N GLY A 28 21.94 -12.80 -0.93
CA GLY A 28 23.20 -12.08 -0.85
C GLY A 28 23.14 -10.65 -0.28
N GLY A 29 21.98 -10.20 0.23
CA GLY A 29 21.82 -9.00 1.06
C GLY A 29 21.73 -7.67 0.33
N SER A 30 22.56 -7.44 -0.69
CA SER A 30 22.71 -6.14 -1.36
C SER A 30 21.42 -5.61 -2.02
N ASN A 31 20.54 -6.49 -2.51
CA ASN A 31 19.27 -6.10 -3.11
C ASN A 31 18.20 -5.74 -2.05
N LEU A 32 18.24 -6.34 -0.86
CA LEU A 32 17.26 -6.08 0.20
C LEU A 32 17.57 -4.79 0.97
N GLU A 33 18.84 -4.47 1.18
CA GLU A 33 19.27 -3.22 1.82
C GLU A 33 18.76 -1.98 1.06
N SER A 34 18.63 -2.08 -0.27
CA SER A 34 18.08 -1.01 -1.11
C SER A 34 16.57 -0.76 -0.93
N MET A 35 15.86 -1.63 -0.19
CA MET A 35 14.41 -1.59 0.01
C MET A 35 13.98 -0.86 1.27
N GLY A 36 14.92 -0.30 2.05
CA GLY A 36 14.63 0.55 3.22
C GLY A 36 14.09 -0.21 4.43
N LEU A 37 14.35 -1.52 4.48
CA LEU A 37 14.05 -2.38 5.63
C LEU A 37 15.01 -2.09 6.79
N ASP A 38 14.53 -2.23 8.02
CA ASP A 38 15.41 -2.20 9.19
C ASP A 38 16.24 -3.50 9.33
N GLU A 39 17.20 -3.53 10.26
CA GLU A 39 18.08 -4.70 10.44
C GLU A 39 17.31 -5.99 10.76
N GLN A 40 16.21 -5.90 11.52
CA GLN A 40 15.42 -7.07 11.91
C GLN A 40 14.60 -7.58 10.72
N GLU A 41 13.98 -6.68 9.97
CA GLU A 41 13.26 -7.00 8.75
C GLU A 41 14.19 -7.59 7.68
N LEU A 42 15.42 -7.08 7.55
CA LEU A 42 16.42 -7.63 6.64
C LEU A 42 16.78 -9.08 6.99
N ASP A 43 16.95 -9.39 8.27
CA ASP A 43 17.30 -10.73 8.72
C ASP A 43 16.13 -11.71 8.55
N LEU A 44 14.90 -11.28 8.87
CA LEU A 44 13.69 -12.05 8.60
C LEU A 44 13.51 -12.33 7.10
N ALA A 45 13.76 -11.34 6.27
CA ALA A 45 13.65 -11.50 4.83
C ALA A 45 14.68 -12.48 4.25
N LYS A 46 15.94 -12.42 4.73
CA LYS A 46 16.99 -13.37 4.36
C LYS A 46 16.62 -14.79 4.78
N SER A 47 16.21 -14.98 6.03
CA SER A 47 15.79 -16.27 6.58
C SER A 47 14.61 -16.87 5.81
N GLY A 48 13.60 -16.04 5.50
CA GLY A 48 12.46 -16.48 4.70
C GLY A 48 12.87 -16.87 3.27
N LEU A 49 13.76 -16.11 2.65
CA LEU A 49 14.24 -16.41 1.30
C LEU A 49 15.11 -17.67 1.24
N GLU A 50 15.94 -17.91 2.25
CA GLU A 50 16.70 -19.15 2.42
C GLU A 50 15.76 -20.36 2.57
N SER A 51 14.72 -20.24 3.40
CA SER A 51 13.71 -21.28 3.59
C SER A 51 12.95 -21.62 2.31
N LEU A 52 12.61 -20.60 1.50
CA LEU A 52 12.02 -20.80 0.17
C LEU A 52 13.01 -21.45 -0.81
N THR A 53 14.29 -21.08 -0.74
CA THR A 53 15.33 -21.64 -1.62
C THR A 53 15.61 -23.10 -1.29
N ALA A 54 15.78 -23.44 -0.01
CA ALA A 54 16.02 -24.80 0.49
C ALA A 54 14.85 -25.76 0.17
N SER A 55 13.63 -25.22 0.08
CA SER A 55 12.46 -26.00 -0.34
C SER A 55 12.53 -26.44 -1.81
N GLY A 56 13.30 -25.74 -2.65
CA GLY A 56 13.45 -26.07 -4.07
C GLY A 56 12.09 -26.10 -4.78
N THR A 57 11.85 -27.05 -5.68
CA THR A 57 10.55 -27.18 -6.37
C THR A 57 9.49 -27.95 -5.59
N ARG A 58 9.75 -28.29 -4.32
CA ARG A 58 8.77 -29.02 -3.49
C ARG A 58 7.63 -28.10 -3.09
N ASP A 59 6.46 -28.70 -2.87
CA ASP A 59 5.33 -27.99 -2.31
C ASP A 59 5.70 -27.46 -0.91
N LEU A 60 5.38 -26.18 -0.68
CA LEU A 60 5.60 -25.54 0.62
C LEU A 60 4.53 -26.03 1.58
N GLU A 61 4.97 -26.69 2.65
CA GLU A 61 4.13 -27.04 3.79
C GLU A 61 3.76 -25.77 4.57
N ASP A 62 2.66 -25.81 5.32
CA ASP A 62 2.13 -24.66 6.05
C ASP A 62 3.19 -24.05 7.01
N ASP A 63 4.14 -24.83 7.52
CA ASP A 63 5.17 -24.41 8.46
C ASP A 63 6.54 -24.09 7.82
N SER A 64 6.58 -23.97 6.48
CA SER A 64 7.83 -23.68 5.75
C SER A 64 8.37 -22.27 5.99
N LEU A 65 7.52 -21.36 6.47
CA LEU A 65 7.85 -19.98 6.80
C LEU A 65 7.10 -19.58 8.06
N SER A 66 7.76 -18.88 8.98
CA SER A 66 7.09 -18.19 10.07
C SER A 66 6.17 -17.08 9.53
N GLU A 67 5.19 -16.65 10.34
CA GLU A 67 4.29 -15.57 9.95
C GLU A 67 5.04 -14.26 9.69
N ASP A 68 6.06 -13.96 10.48
CA ASP A 68 6.88 -12.74 10.32
C ASP A 68 7.70 -12.78 9.03
N GLU A 69 8.34 -13.91 8.71
CA GLU A 69 9.05 -14.09 7.44
C GLU A 69 8.10 -13.96 6.25
N GLN A 70 6.90 -14.55 6.34
CA GLN A 70 5.89 -14.44 5.29
C GLN A 70 5.47 -12.98 5.07
N ASN A 71 5.18 -12.25 6.16
CA ASN A 71 4.76 -10.85 6.12
C ASN A 71 5.83 -9.95 5.51
N VAL A 72 7.09 -10.13 5.93
CA VAL A 72 8.23 -9.34 5.42
C VAL A 72 8.50 -9.66 3.94
N LEU A 73 8.45 -10.95 3.55
CA LEU A 73 8.61 -11.33 2.14
C LEU A 73 7.48 -10.77 1.26
N GLU A 74 6.24 -10.78 1.75
CA GLU A 74 5.14 -10.12 1.06
C GLU A 74 5.42 -8.62 0.92
N ALA A 75 5.86 -7.96 1.99
CA ALA A 75 6.23 -6.55 1.99
C ALA A 75 7.35 -6.21 0.99
N ILE A 76 8.32 -7.09 0.76
CA ILE A 76 9.42 -6.94 -0.22
C ILE A 76 8.96 -7.04 -1.68
N ILE A 77 8.02 -7.93 -1.95
CA ILE A 77 7.45 -8.11 -3.31
C ILE A 77 6.67 -6.85 -3.72
N LEU A 78 6.02 -6.20 -2.75
CA LEU A 78 5.10 -5.11 -3.02
C LEU A 78 5.74 -3.88 -3.68
N PRO A 79 6.92 -3.36 -3.30
CA PRO A 79 7.53 -2.20 -3.95
C PRO A 79 7.82 -2.37 -5.45
N ARG A 80 8.22 -3.58 -5.88
CA ARG A 80 8.52 -3.86 -7.30
C ARG A 80 7.27 -4.19 -8.11
N GLU A 81 6.29 -4.85 -7.49
CA GLU A 81 4.98 -5.14 -8.09
C GLU A 81 3.97 -4.00 -7.94
N ARG A 82 4.23 -2.97 -7.14
CA ARG A 82 3.35 -1.81 -6.94
C ARG A 82 4.18 -0.53 -6.97
N PRO A 83 4.65 -0.11 -8.16
CA PRO A 83 5.44 1.10 -8.28
C PRO A 83 4.65 2.30 -7.76
N VAL A 84 5.28 3.06 -6.87
CA VAL A 84 4.74 4.33 -6.41
C VAL A 84 5.15 5.40 -7.41
N VAL A 85 4.16 6.10 -7.96
CA VAL A 85 4.36 7.27 -8.82
C VAL A 85 3.67 8.47 -8.21
N ASN A 86 4.24 9.64 -8.40
CA ASN A 86 3.63 10.87 -7.93
C ASN A 86 2.44 11.24 -8.82
N ILE A 87 1.38 11.71 -8.17
CA ILE A 87 0.30 12.43 -8.83
C ILE A 87 0.62 13.92 -8.73
N ILE A 88 0.70 14.59 -9.87
CA ILE A 88 0.97 16.03 -9.96
C ILE A 88 0.04 16.62 -11.03
N ASN A 89 -0.72 17.66 -10.70
CA ASN A 89 -1.67 18.32 -11.59
C ASN A 89 -2.64 17.35 -12.28
N ASP A 90 -3.28 16.47 -11.48
CA ASP A 90 -4.24 15.46 -11.95
C ASP A 90 -3.68 14.45 -12.99
N THR A 91 -2.35 14.31 -13.08
CA THR A 91 -1.68 13.32 -13.94
C THR A 91 -0.55 12.62 -13.20
N PHE A 92 0.07 11.65 -13.86
CA PHE A 92 1.15 10.82 -13.32
C PHE A 92 2.16 10.45 -14.40
N ASP A 93 3.41 10.30 -13.96
CA ASP A 93 4.49 9.77 -14.80
C ASP A 93 4.27 8.29 -15.11
N VAL A 94 4.73 7.86 -16.29
CA VAL A 94 4.55 6.47 -16.72
C VAL A 94 5.32 5.54 -15.77
N PRO A 95 4.65 4.60 -15.09
CA PRO A 95 5.33 3.68 -14.19
C PRO A 95 6.36 2.80 -14.93
N PRO A 96 7.40 2.30 -14.24
CA PRO A 96 8.36 1.38 -14.82
C PRO A 96 7.72 0.06 -15.27
N ALA A 97 8.45 -0.76 -16.02
CA ALA A 97 7.95 -2.09 -16.40
C ALA A 97 7.70 -2.95 -15.13
N PRO A 98 6.65 -3.80 -15.11
CA PRO A 98 5.72 -4.15 -16.20
C PRO A 98 4.54 -3.18 -16.41
N TRP A 99 4.47 -2.09 -15.65
CA TRP A 99 3.31 -1.21 -15.51
C TRP A 99 3.21 -0.08 -16.55
N LYS A 100 4.13 -0.04 -17.53
CA LYS A 100 4.18 0.96 -18.62
C LYS A 100 2.87 1.12 -19.40
N HIS A 101 2.01 0.11 -19.40
CA HIS A 101 0.74 0.14 -20.11
C HIS A 101 -0.27 1.13 -19.50
N PHE A 102 -0.16 1.46 -18.21
CA PHE A 102 -0.98 2.50 -17.58
C PHE A 102 -0.72 3.90 -18.13
N GLY A 103 0.46 4.14 -18.71
CA GLY A 103 0.81 5.41 -19.34
C GLY A 103 0.24 5.62 -20.74
N LYS A 104 -0.60 4.72 -21.27
CA LYS A 104 -0.95 4.68 -22.70
C LYS A 104 -2.45 4.83 -22.98
N GLY A 105 -2.75 5.53 -24.07
CA GLY A 105 -4.05 5.50 -24.74
C GLY A 105 -5.25 5.85 -23.83
N GLN A 106 -6.33 5.09 -23.97
CA GLN A 106 -7.57 5.30 -23.22
C GLN A 106 -7.42 4.98 -21.73
N LEU A 107 -6.55 4.03 -21.37
CA LEU A 107 -6.34 3.65 -19.98
C LEU A 107 -5.78 4.82 -19.15
N LYS A 108 -4.77 5.52 -19.67
CA LYS A 108 -4.24 6.73 -19.01
C LYS A 108 -5.33 7.78 -18.80
N LYS A 109 -6.10 8.09 -19.86
CA LYS A 109 -7.19 9.07 -19.79
C LYS A 109 -8.27 8.71 -18.77
N ASN A 110 -8.62 7.42 -18.67
CA ASN A 110 -9.59 6.95 -17.69
C ASN A 110 -9.07 7.17 -16.26
N LEU A 111 -7.80 6.87 -16.00
CA LEU A 111 -7.18 7.10 -14.70
C LEU A 111 -7.11 8.60 -14.36
N GLU A 112 -6.64 9.43 -15.29
CA GLU A 112 -6.59 10.90 -15.12
C GLU A 112 -7.97 11.48 -14.81
N SER A 113 -9.04 10.97 -15.46
CA SER A 113 -10.40 11.46 -15.22
C SER A 113 -10.94 11.19 -13.80
N VAL A 114 -10.39 10.20 -13.09
CA VAL A 114 -10.84 9.83 -11.74
C VAL A 114 -9.88 10.29 -10.64
N ILE A 115 -8.66 10.72 -10.96
CA ILE A 115 -7.70 11.24 -9.98
C ILE A 115 -8.32 12.33 -9.08
N PRO A 116 -9.06 13.32 -9.60
CA PRO A 116 -9.68 14.36 -8.75
C PRO A 116 -10.70 13.83 -7.73
N SER A 117 -11.14 12.59 -7.86
CA SER A 117 -12.07 11.94 -6.93
C SER A 117 -11.38 11.21 -5.77
N ILE A 118 -10.06 11.25 -5.69
CA ILE A 118 -9.24 10.56 -4.70
C ILE A 118 -8.53 11.62 -3.85
N GLY A 119 -8.48 11.44 -2.53
CA GLY A 119 -7.85 12.41 -1.63
C GLY A 119 -7.23 11.77 -0.39
N ARG A 120 -6.32 12.50 0.24
CA ARG A 120 -5.68 12.09 1.49
C ARG A 120 -6.58 12.46 2.66
N VAL A 121 -6.81 11.51 3.56
CA VAL A 121 -7.61 11.73 4.77
C VAL A 121 -6.74 12.38 5.82
N GLU A 122 -6.97 13.67 6.08
CA GLU A 122 -6.28 14.47 7.10
C GLU A 122 -6.93 14.25 8.47
N VAL A 123 -6.11 14.19 9.51
CA VAL A 123 -6.54 14.08 10.92
C VAL A 123 -5.76 15.11 11.74
N PRO A 124 -6.05 16.42 11.58
CA PRO A 124 -5.20 17.49 12.09
C PRO A 124 -5.10 17.51 13.62
N ASP A 125 -6.10 16.97 14.32
CA ASP A 125 -6.13 16.91 15.78
C ASP A 125 -5.44 15.65 16.35
N HIS A 126 -4.88 14.78 15.49
CA HIS A 126 -4.19 13.58 15.95
C HIS A 126 -2.73 13.90 16.32
N PRO A 127 -2.29 13.58 17.56
CA PRO A 127 -1.05 14.13 18.12
C PRO A 127 0.24 13.66 17.45
N GLN A 128 0.22 12.53 16.75
CA GLN A 128 1.43 11.89 16.18
C GLN A 128 1.36 11.66 14.67
N ILE A 129 0.18 11.75 14.08
CA ILE A 129 -0.05 11.33 12.68
C ILE A 129 -0.87 12.42 12.01
N PRO A 130 -0.34 13.13 11.01
CA PRO A 130 -1.06 14.23 10.37
C PRO A 130 -2.17 13.75 9.41
N TYR A 131 -2.07 12.52 8.89
CA TYR A 131 -3.05 11.95 7.96
C TYR A 131 -3.25 10.46 8.20
N ALA A 132 -4.49 9.99 8.04
CA ALA A 132 -4.89 8.63 8.37
C ALA A 132 -4.78 7.65 7.19
N GLY A 133 -4.83 8.14 5.95
CA GLY A 133 -4.80 7.29 4.75
C GLY A 133 -5.41 7.96 3.53
N THR A 134 -6.08 7.16 2.69
CA THR A 134 -6.71 7.61 1.43
C THR A 134 -8.21 7.35 1.45
N GLY A 135 -8.98 8.24 0.82
CA GLY A 135 -10.38 8.02 0.52
C GLY A 135 -10.73 8.44 -0.90
N PHE A 136 -11.87 7.99 -1.39
CA PHE A 136 -12.34 8.31 -2.74
C PHE A 136 -13.85 8.52 -2.78
N VAL A 137 -14.31 9.38 -3.68
CA VAL A 137 -15.73 9.72 -3.86
C VAL A 137 -16.47 8.51 -4.44
N VAL A 138 -17.59 8.15 -3.81
CA VAL A 138 -18.49 7.06 -4.27
C VAL A 138 -19.92 7.53 -4.52
N GLY A 139 -20.20 8.80 -4.20
CA GLY A 139 -21.49 9.43 -4.47
C GLY A 139 -21.50 10.91 -4.06
N PRO A 140 -22.61 11.61 -4.29
CA PRO A 140 -22.75 13.00 -3.88
C PRO A 140 -22.51 13.15 -2.37
N ASN A 141 -21.54 13.99 -2.00
CA ASN A 141 -21.12 14.22 -0.61
C ASN A 141 -20.77 12.92 0.15
N LEU A 142 -20.32 11.88 -0.57
CA LEU A 142 -20.05 10.57 0.00
C LEU A 142 -18.69 10.05 -0.48
N MET A 143 -17.84 9.72 0.48
CA MET A 143 -16.56 9.09 0.25
C MET A 143 -16.49 7.72 0.94
N MET A 144 -15.62 6.87 0.42
CA MET A 144 -15.28 5.59 1.01
C MET A 144 -13.79 5.56 1.37
N THR A 145 -13.48 4.91 2.49
CA THR A 145 -12.11 4.58 2.90
C THR A 145 -12.11 3.22 3.60
N ASN A 146 -10.92 2.71 3.87
CA ASN A 146 -10.77 1.48 4.64
C ASN A 146 -11.15 1.70 6.11
N ARG A 147 -11.62 0.63 6.75
CA ARG A 147 -11.99 0.64 8.16
C ARG A 147 -10.86 1.15 9.07
N HIS A 148 -9.64 0.67 8.89
CA HIS A 148 -8.49 1.05 9.73
C HIS A 148 -8.14 2.54 9.61
N VAL A 149 -8.42 3.18 8.46
CA VAL A 149 -8.26 4.63 8.29
C VAL A 149 -9.30 5.36 9.14
N ALA A 150 -10.57 4.95 9.04
CA ALA A 150 -11.66 5.54 9.81
C ALA A 150 -11.49 5.35 11.33
N GLU A 151 -10.99 4.20 11.77
CA GLU A 151 -10.75 3.89 13.18
C GLU A 151 -9.70 4.79 13.84
N ILE A 152 -8.91 5.55 13.09
CA ILE A 152 -7.99 6.56 13.63
C ILE A 152 -8.77 7.71 14.28
N PHE A 153 -9.82 8.20 13.62
CA PHE A 153 -10.58 9.39 14.05
C PHE A 153 -12.02 9.10 14.48
N ALA A 154 -12.53 7.90 14.27
CA ALA A 154 -13.90 7.51 14.61
C ALA A 154 -13.95 6.22 15.46
N VAL A 155 -15.06 6.03 16.15
CA VAL A 155 -15.41 4.83 16.92
C VAL A 155 -16.79 4.32 16.50
N GLY A 156 -17.05 3.04 16.73
CA GLY A 156 -18.35 2.44 16.51
C GLY A 156 -18.37 1.35 15.44
N LEU A 157 -19.55 0.72 15.33
CA LEU A 157 -19.85 -0.33 14.37
C LEU A 157 -21.25 -0.10 13.78
N GLY A 158 -21.39 -0.33 12.47
CA GLY A 158 -22.63 -0.16 11.73
C GLY A 158 -23.17 1.28 11.79
N SER A 159 -24.45 1.47 11.50
CA SER A 159 -25.02 2.81 11.27
C SER A 159 -25.43 3.60 12.53
N LYS A 160 -25.46 2.99 13.72
CA LYS A 160 -26.10 3.59 14.92
C LYS A 160 -25.15 4.03 16.02
N LYS A 161 -23.88 3.66 15.96
CA LYS A 161 -22.88 3.96 17.00
C LYS A 161 -21.62 4.62 16.47
N LEU A 162 -21.66 5.11 15.23
CA LEU A 162 -20.53 5.82 14.64
C LEU A 162 -20.48 7.26 15.13
N ALA A 163 -19.35 7.62 15.72
CA ALA A 163 -19.05 8.97 16.14
C ALA A 163 -17.57 9.25 15.95
N PHE A 164 -17.23 10.51 15.76
CA PHE A 164 -15.85 10.95 15.91
C PHE A 164 -15.36 10.69 17.33
N LYS A 165 -14.09 10.33 17.47
CA LYS A 165 -13.43 10.28 18.78
C LYS A 165 -13.48 11.67 19.41
N PRO A 166 -13.59 11.78 20.74
CA PRO A 166 -13.61 13.08 21.42
C PRO A 166 -12.41 13.94 21.01
N GLY A 167 -12.69 15.16 20.53
CA GLY A 167 -11.66 16.12 20.11
C GLY A 167 -10.96 15.77 18.78
N GLN A 168 -11.45 14.80 18.02
CA GLN A 168 -10.92 14.49 16.69
C GLN A 168 -11.85 15.02 15.59
N THR A 169 -11.26 15.67 14.60
CA THR A 169 -11.90 15.94 13.31
C THR A 169 -11.19 15.20 12.19
N ALA A 170 -11.83 15.13 11.02
CA ALA A 170 -11.22 14.63 9.81
C ALA A 170 -11.51 15.55 8.63
N GLY A 171 -10.57 15.60 7.69
CA GLY A 171 -10.71 16.29 6.42
C GLY A 171 -10.20 15.44 5.27
N VAL A 172 -10.48 15.87 4.04
CA VAL A 172 -9.94 15.25 2.83
C VAL A 172 -9.25 16.30 2.01
N ASP A 173 -7.96 16.13 1.78
CA ASP A 173 -7.19 16.92 0.83
C ASP A 173 -7.17 16.21 -0.53
N PHE A 174 -7.94 16.72 -1.48
CA PHE A 174 -8.01 16.20 -2.87
C PHE A 174 -6.83 16.64 -3.72
N LYS A 175 -5.99 17.55 -3.23
CA LYS A 175 -4.90 18.18 -3.98
C LYS A 175 -3.56 18.04 -3.26
N ARG A 176 -3.43 17.03 -2.39
CA ARG A 176 -2.17 16.75 -1.73
C ARG A 176 -1.15 16.19 -2.71
N GLU A 177 -0.23 17.04 -3.14
CA GLU A 177 0.86 16.68 -4.06
C GLU A 177 2.24 16.97 -3.42
N ILE A 178 3.28 16.26 -3.86
CA ILE A 178 4.67 16.52 -3.46
C ILE A 178 5.24 17.58 -4.43
N VAL A 179 4.87 18.84 -4.22
CA VAL A 179 5.36 19.98 -5.01
C VAL A 179 6.28 20.89 -4.19
N PRO A 180 7.37 21.45 -4.77
CA PRO A 180 8.32 22.31 -4.04
C PRO A 180 7.70 23.60 -3.48
N THR A 181 6.66 24.09 -4.15
CA THR A 181 5.85 25.23 -3.73
C THR A 181 4.51 24.67 -3.31
N GLY A 182 4.35 24.38 -2.02
CA GLY A 182 3.13 23.80 -1.46
C GLY A 182 1.90 24.54 -2.00
N GLY A 183 1.10 23.85 -2.80
CA GLY A 183 -0.22 24.35 -3.16
C GLY A 183 -1.06 24.48 -1.89
N ASP A 184 -1.95 25.47 -1.86
CA ASP A 184 -2.89 25.60 -0.75
C ASP A 184 -3.73 24.32 -0.67
N PRO A 185 -3.77 23.64 0.48
CA PRO A 185 -4.48 22.37 0.60
C PRO A 185 -5.98 22.61 0.43
N VAL A 186 -6.61 21.85 -0.45
CA VAL A 186 -8.07 21.92 -0.67
C VAL A 186 -8.72 20.89 0.23
N ILE A 187 -8.86 21.26 1.51
CA ILE A 187 -9.39 20.38 2.54
C ILE A 187 -10.91 20.53 2.61
N LEU A 188 -11.62 19.44 2.35
CA LEU A 188 -13.05 19.34 2.67
C LEU A 188 -13.23 18.65 4.02
N THR A 189 -13.99 19.27 4.92
CA THR A 189 -14.27 18.69 6.24
C THR A 189 -15.20 17.47 6.12
N VAL A 190 -14.88 16.41 6.85
CA VAL A 190 -15.76 15.26 6.99
C VAL A 190 -16.80 15.57 8.06
N GLU A 191 -18.04 15.76 7.66
CA GLU A 191 -19.12 16.11 8.60
C GLU A 191 -19.68 14.89 9.35
N LYS A 192 -19.60 13.70 8.75
CA LYS A 192 -20.22 12.48 9.28
C LYS A 192 -19.50 11.22 8.82
N VAL A 193 -19.44 10.23 9.70
CA VAL A 193 -18.94 8.88 9.40
C VAL A 193 -20.10 7.89 9.29
N MET A 194 -20.04 7.02 8.29
CA MET A 194 -21.02 5.96 8.03
C MET A 194 -20.27 4.65 7.73
N MET A 195 -20.75 3.51 8.23
CA MET A 195 -20.29 2.16 7.92
C MET A 195 -21.49 1.23 7.75
#